data_AF-A0A5J5K8M3-F1
#
_entry.id   AF-A0A5J5K8M3-F1
#
_cell.length_a   1.000
_cell.length_b   1.000
_cell.length_c   1.000
_cell.angle_alpha   90.00
_cell.angle_beta   90.00
_cell.angle_gamma   90.00
#
_symmetry.space_group_name_H-M   'P 1'
#
loop_
_entity.id
_entity.type
_entity.pdbx_description
1 polymer ?
#
loop_
_entity_poly.entity_id
_entity_poly.type
_entity_poly.pdbx_seq_one_letter_code
_entity_poly.pdbx_strand_id
1 'polypeptide(L)'
;MIATPSDESAGYALQVADESHKWYARASIKARRYYRLSEVMQLLISAAIPLAAALIPGNARIPAVLGATLVVSTGLKSIFHWHDDYLRFSAAREAVEAERRLYLTGGEPYEDPATKDHLLAKAVTRIERQEMDVWTKIARKPPQSKR
;
A
#
# COMPACT_ATOMS: atom_id res chain seq x y z
N MET A 1 31.98 -8.23 28.94
CA MET A 1 31.68 -8.80 27.60
C MET A 1 31.46 -7.61 26.69
N ILE A 2 32.47 -7.25 25.89
CA ILE A 2 32.42 -6.09 24.98
C ILE A 2 31.70 -6.60 23.74
N ALA A 3 30.54 -6.04 23.41
CA ALA A 3 29.85 -6.35 22.16
C ALA A 3 30.79 -6.00 21.00
N THR A 4 31.11 -6.99 20.17
CA THR A 4 31.89 -6.73 18.96
C THR A 4 31.02 -5.94 17.96
N PRO A 5 31.60 -5.09 17.11
CA PRO A 5 30.84 -4.29 16.14
C PRO A 5 29.91 -5.12 15.22
N SER A 6 30.14 -6.43 15.11
CA SER A 6 29.28 -7.41 14.43
C SER A 6 27.94 -7.70 15.15
N ASP A 7 27.91 -7.65 16.49
CA ASP A 7 26.68 -7.91 17.25
C ASP A 7 25.75 -6.70 17.21
N GLU A 8 26.32 -5.51 17.13
CA GLU A 8 25.60 -4.24 16.98
C GLU A 8 24.97 -4.11 15.58
N SER A 9 25.69 -4.54 14.53
CA SER A 9 25.17 -4.57 13.16
C SER A 9 24.04 -5.59 12.97
N ALA A 10 24.13 -6.74 13.64
CA ALA A 10 23.14 -7.81 13.56
C ALA A 10 21.80 -7.39 14.15
N GLY A 11 21.83 -6.66 15.25
CA GLY A 11 20.63 -6.04 15.83
C GLY A 11 20.06 -4.94 14.93
N TYR A 12 20.93 -4.11 14.34
CA TYR A 12 20.51 -2.98 13.53
C TYR A 12 19.81 -3.40 12.22
N ALA A 13 20.37 -4.34 11.45
CA ALA A 13 19.78 -4.76 10.18
C ALA A 13 18.39 -5.38 10.35
N LEU A 14 18.23 -6.21 11.39
CA LEU A 14 16.93 -6.81 11.72
C LEU A 14 15.94 -5.76 12.22
N GLN A 15 16.39 -4.78 13.02
CA GLN A 15 15.54 -3.67 13.47
C GLN A 15 14.99 -2.87 12.28
N VAL A 16 15.85 -2.54 11.30
CA VAL A 16 15.43 -1.84 10.07
C VAL A 16 14.37 -2.67 9.32
N ALA A 17 14.60 -3.97 9.14
CA ALA A 17 13.63 -4.85 8.48
C ALA A 17 12.29 -4.91 9.23
N ASP A 18 12.31 -4.96 10.56
CA ASP A 18 11.12 -4.96 11.41
C ASP A 18 10.32 -3.65 11.30
N GLU A 19 11.02 -2.52 11.28
CA GLU A 19 10.42 -1.20 11.13
C GLU A 19 9.75 -1.06 9.76
N SER A 20 10.44 -1.44 8.68
CA SER A 20 9.88 -1.44 7.33
C SER A 20 8.67 -2.37 7.23
N HIS A 21 8.74 -3.59 7.77
CA HIS A 21 7.59 -4.52 7.81
C HIS A 21 6.38 -3.92 8.54
N LYS A 22 6.58 -3.33 9.74
CA LYS A 22 5.52 -2.68 10.53
C LYS A 22 4.94 -1.47 9.80
N TRP A 23 5.76 -0.71 9.07
CA TRP A 23 5.28 0.40 8.27
C TRP A 23 4.38 -0.09 7.13
N TYR A 24 4.83 -1.06 6.32
CA TYR A 24 4.05 -1.62 5.21
C TYR A 24 2.76 -2.31 5.70
N ALA A 25 2.77 -2.97 6.85
CA ALA A 25 1.58 -3.53 7.48
C ALA A 25 0.54 -2.44 7.82
N ARG A 26 0.96 -1.34 8.45
CA ARG A 26 0.06 -0.23 8.76
C ARG A 26 -0.46 0.46 7.49
N ALA A 27 0.41 0.67 6.50
CA ALA A 27 0.07 1.30 5.23
C ALA A 27 -0.97 0.47 4.44
N SER A 28 -0.73 -0.84 4.29
CA SER A 28 -1.67 -1.75 3.62
C SER A 28 -3.03 -1.83 4.31
N ILE A 29 -3.07 -1.95 5.64
CA ILE A 29 -4.34 -1.95 6.41
C ILE A 29 -5.12 -0.66 6.18
N LYS A 30 -4.42 0.49 6.23
CA LYS A 30 -5.03 1.81 6.00
C LYS A 30 -5.62 1.89 4.59
N ALA A 31 -4.85 1.54 3.56
CA ALA A 31 -5.30 1.54 2.16
C ALA A 31 -6.52 0.61 1.96
N ARG A 32 -6.48 -0.62 2.52
CA ARG A 32 -7.60 -1.56 2.47
C ARG A 32 -8.87 -1.01 3.11
N ARG A 33 -8.75 -0.25 4.21
CA ARG A 33 -9.90 0.34 4.90
C ARG A 33 -10.56 1.43 4.06
N TYR A 34 -9.76 2.34 3.48
CA TYR A 34 -10.29 3.39 2.59
C TYR A 34 -10.93 2.80 1.33
N TYR A 35 -10.28 1.81 0.71
CA TYR A 35 -10.84 1.11 -0.44
C TYR A 35 -12.20 0.49 -0.11
N ARG A 36 -12.29 -0.32 0.95
CA ARG A 36 -13.55 -0.97 1.35
C ARG A 36 -14.64 0.02 1.73
N LEU A 37 -14.30 1.07 2.49
CA LEU A 37 -15.27 2.10 2.87
C LEU A 37 -15.86 2.80 1.64
N SER A 38 -15.02 3.09 0.66
CA SER A 38 -15.43 3.77 -0.58
C SER A 38 -16.31 2.87 -1.45
N GLU A 39 -15.97 1.59 -1.60
CA GLU A 39 -16.81 0.61 -2.30
C GLU A 39 -18.18 0.48 -1.65
N VAL A 40 -18.22 0.33 -0.32
CA VAL A 40 -19.48 0.20 0.42
C VAL A 40 -20.33 1.46 0.29
N MET A 41 -19.75 2.65 0.42
CA MET A 41 -20.47 3.91 0.24
C MET A 41 -21.02 4.06 -1.18
N GLN A 42 -20.24 3.72 -2.21
CA GLN A 42 -20.69 3.75 -3.60
C GLN A 42 -21.86 2.80 -3.84
N LEU A 43 -21.80 1.59 -3.29
CA LEU A 43 -22.86 0.61 -3.37
C LEU A 43 -24.16 1.12 -2.71
N LEU A 44 -24.05 1.68 -1.51
CA LEU A 44 -25.20 2.23 -0.78
C LEU A 44 -25.83 3.42 -1.52
N ILE A 45 -25.02 4.36 -2.02
CA ILE A 45 -25.53 5.50 -2.80
C ILE A 45 -26.20 5.02 -4.09
N SER A 46 -25.57 4.07 -4.80
CA SER A 46 -26.12 3.49 -6.02
C SER A 46 -27.49 2.84 -5.80
N ALA A 47 -27.66 2.10 -4.70
CA ALA A 47 -28.94 1.51 -4.33
C ALA A 47 -29.97 2.54 -3.85
N ALA A 48 -29.53 3.63 -3.22
CA ALA A 48 -30.41 4.69 -2.72
C ALA A 48 -31.01 5.57 -3.82
N ILE A 49 -30.34 5.72 -4.97
CA ILE A 49 -30.83 6.52 -6.10
C ILE A 49 -32.21 6.04 -6.61
N PRO A 50 -32.38 4.78 -7.06
CA PRO A 50 -33.67 4.30 -7.54
C PRO A 50 -34.71 4.25 -6.41
N LEU A 51 -34.30 3.96 -5.17
CA LEU A 51 -35.20 3.96 -4.02
C LEU A 51 -35.76 5.36 -3.74
N ALA A 52 -34.93 6.40 -3.80
CA ALA A 52 -35.35 7.79 -3.64
C ALA A 52 -36.30 8.23 -4.75
N ALA A 53 -36.04 7.80 -6.00
CA ALA A 53 -36.91 8.07 -7.12
C ALA A 53 -38.29 7.40 -6.99
N ALA A 54 -38.34 6.19 -6.42
CA ALA A 54 -39.58 5.43 -6.23
C ALA A 54 -40.40 5.90 -5.02
N LEU A 55 -39.76 6.18 -3.88
CA LEU A 55 -40.46 6.52 -2.63
C LEU A 55 -40.89 7.99 -2.54
N ILE A 56 -40.21 8.89 -3.25
CA ILE A 56 -40.48 10.34 -3.20
C ILE A 56 -40.75 10.86 -4.61
N PRO A 57 -41.87 10.45 -5.24
CA PRO A 57 -42.20 10.88 -6.58
C PRO A 57 -42.37 12.42 -6.62
N GLY A 58 -41.84 13.06 -7.66
CA GLY A 58 -41.95 14.51 -7.87
C GLY A 58 -40.80 15.35 -7.28
N ASN A 59 -39.91 14.79 -6.45
CA ASN A 59 -38.74 15.51 -5.95
C ASN A 59 -37.43 15.00 -6.57
N ALA A 60 -37.12 15.47 -7.79
CA ALA A 60 -35.90 15.09 -8.51
C ALA A 60 -34.59 15.55 -7.85
N ARG A 61 -34.64 16.45 -6.85
CA ARG A 61 -33.44 16.98 -6.19
C ARG A 61 -32.69 15.90 -5.42
N ILE A 62 -33.42 14.98 -4.77
CA ILE A 62 -32.82 13.92 -3.93
C ILE A 62 -32.00 12.94 -4.78
N PRO A 63 -32.54 12.29 -5.83
CA PRO A 63 -31.74 11.42 -6.69
C PRO A 63 -30.62 12.18 -7.41
N ALA A 64 -30.81 13.47 -7.75
CA ALA A 64 -29.75 14.29 -8.36
C ALA A 64 -28.55 14.51 -7.41
N VAL A 65 -28.80 14.82 -6.13
CA VAL A 65 -27.72 14.99 -5.13
C VAL A 65 -26.99 13.66 -4.89
N LEU A 66 -27.71 12.54 -4.81
CA LEU A 66 -27.11 11.21 -4.66
C LEU A 66 -26.24 10.85 -5.88
N GLY A 67 -26.74 11.08 -7.09
CA GLY A 67 -25.99 10.88 -8.33
C GLY A 67 -24.72 11.74 -8.41
N ALA A 68 -24.82 13.03 -8.07
CA ALA A 68 -23.65 13.92 -8.02
C ALA A 68 -22.61 13.43 -7.00
N THR A 69 -23.05 13.03 -5.80
CA THR A 69 -22.17 12.49 -4.76
C THR A 69 -21.48 11.19 -5.21
N LEU A 70 -22.19 10.32 -5.92
CA LEU A 70 -21.64 9.09 -6.49
C LEU A 70 -20.54 9.38 -7.52
N VAL A 71 -20.77 10.34 -8.42
CA VAL A 71 -19.78 10.75 -9.45
C VAL A 71 -18.53 11.33 -8.80
N VAL A 72 -18.68 12.25 -7.83
CA VAL A 72 -17.54 12.85 -7.11
C VAL A 72 -16.74 11.77 -6.38
N SER A 73 -17.43 10.85 -5.69
CA SER A 73 -16.77 9.75 -4.98
C SER A 73 -16.03 8.80 -5.93
N THR A 74 -16.59 8.55 -7.12
CA THR A 74 -15.97 7.74 -8.17
C THR A 74 -14.72 8.40 -8.73
N GLY A 75 -14.77 9.71 -9.01
CA GLY A 75 -13.60 10.48 -9.42
C GLY A 75 -12.50 10.46 -8.35
N LEU A 76 -12.87 10.63 -7.09
CA LEU A 76 -11.93 10.62 -5.97
C LEU A 76 -11.20 9.27 -5.84
N LYS A 77 -11.94 8.16 -5.95
CA LYS A 77 -11.39 6.80 -5.97
C LYS A 77 -10.43 6.59 -7.14
N SER A 78 -10.76 7.12 -8.32
CA SER A 78 -9.90 7.08 -9.51
C SER A 78 -8.63 7.90 -9.38
N ILE A 79 -8.61 8.93 -8.51
CA ILE A 79 -7.40 9.75 -8.27
C ILE A 79 -6.49 9.05 -7.27
N PHE A 80 -7.05 8.53 -6.19
CA PHE A 80 -6.24 8.00 -5.09
C PHE A 80 -5.76 6.56 -5.24
N HIS A 81 -6.32 5.78 -6.18
CA HIS A 81 -5.84 4.42 -6.47
C HIS A 81 -5.65 3.54 -5.22
N TRP A 82 -6.53 3.67 -4.21
CA TRP A 82 -6.37 2.98 -2.91
C TRP A 82 -6.26 1.46 -2.99
N HIS A 83 -6.82 0.86 -4.05
CA HIS A 83 -6.69 -0.56 -4.33
C HIS A 83 -5.25 -0.94 -4.71
N ASP A 84 -4.65 -0.18 -5.63
CA ASP A 84 -3.28 -0.41 -6.09
C ASP A 84 -2.28 -0.18 -4.95
N ASP A 85 -2.52 0.85 -4.13
CA ASP A 85 -1.74 1.11 -2.92
C ASP A 85 -1.82 -0.07 -1.94
N TYR A 86 -3.01 -0.62 -1.71
CA TYR A 86 -3.19 -1.79 -0.85
C TYR A 86 -2.38 -2.99 -1.34
N LEU A 87 -2.48 -3.31 -2.63
CA LEU A 87 -1.75 -4.44 -3.22
C LEU A 87 -0.24 -4.20 -3.16
N ARG A 88 0.22 -2.99 -3.52
CA ARG A 88 1.65 -2.62 -3.52
C ARG A 88 2.26 -2.72 -2.12
N PHE A 89 1.63 -2.12 -1.11
CA PHE A 89 2.11 -2.21 0.26
C PHE A 89 2.04 -3.63 0.82
N SER A 90 1.04 -4.42 0.43
CA SER A 90 0.95 -5.83 0.85
C SER A 90 2.06 -6.69 0.24
N ALA A 91 2.39 -6.45 -1.04
CA ALA A 91 3.49 -7.13 -1.72
C ALA A 91 4.85 -6.76 -1.12
N ALA A 92 5.09 -5.46 -0.85
CA ALA A 92 6.32 -5.00 -0.19
C ALA A 92 6.45 -5.58 1.23
N ARG A 93 5.35 -5.63 1.99
CA ARG A 93 5.31 -6.28 3.31
C ARG A 93 5.74 -7.74 3.22
N GLU A 94 5.16 -8.49 2.28
CA GLU A 94 5.44 -9.91 2.13
C GLU A 94 6.89 -10.16 1.66
N ALA A 95 7.42 -9.29 0.80
CA ALA A 95 8.82 -9.34 0.38
C ALA A 95 9.77 -9.12 1.57
N VAL A 96 9.52 -8.12 2.42
CA VAL A 96 10.34 -7.88 3.63
C VAL A 96 10.22 -9.07 4.59
N GLU A 97 9.02 -9.61 4.78
CA GLU A 97 8.81 -10.76 5.66
C GLU A 97 9.52 -12.03 5.13
N ALA A 98 9.58 -12.24 3.82
CA ALA A 98 10.33 -13.33 3.22
C ALA A 98 11.85 -13.22 3.53
N GLU A 99 12.43 -12.02 3.37
CA GLU A 99 13.85 -11.78 3.70
C GLU A 99 14.12 -11.97 5.21
N ARG A 100 13.20 -11.51 6.08
CA ARG A 100 13.29 -11.74 7.54
C ARG A 100 13.30 -13.22 7.89
N ARG A 101 12.42 -14.03 7.27
CA ARG A 101 12.38 -15.47 7.49
C ARG A 101 13.68 -16.13 7.10
N LEU A 102 14.19 -15.83 5.90
CA LEU A 102 15.48 -16.36 5.42
C LEU A 102 16.63 -15.98 6.34
N TYR A 103 16.68 -14.72 6.80
CA TYR A 103 17.70 -14.25 7.75
C TYR A 103 17.63 -14.98 9.10
N LEU A 104 16.44 -15.16 9.66
CA LEU A 104 16.24 -15.83 10.95
C LEU A 104 16.48 -17.33 10.88
N THR A 105 16.20 -17.98 9.74
CA THR A 105 16.49 -19.40 9.53
C THR A 105 17.91 -19.67 9.06
N GLY A 106 18.69 -18.63 8.74
CA GLY A 106 20.02 -18.76 8.13
C GLY A 106 20.00 -19.40 6.74
N GLY A 107 18.90 -19.22 5.98
CA GLY A 107 18.79 -19.71 4.61
C GLY A 107 19.50 -18.79 3.62
N GLU A 108 19.80 -19.28 2.41
CA GLU A 108 20.42 -18.48 1.34
C GLU A 108 19.67 -17.14 1.12
N PRO A 109 20.37 -15.99 1.00
CA PRO A 109 21.82 -15.79 0.99
C PRO A 109 22.46 -15.48 2.37
N TYR A 110 21.77 -15.79 3.48
CA TYR A 110 22.15 -15.40 4.86
C TYR A 110 22.93 -16.46 5.64
N GLU A 111 23.56 -17.41 4.94
CA GLU A 111 24.28 -18.53 5.56
C GLU A 111 25.55 -18.08 6.29
N ASP A 112 26.22 -17.03 5.79
CA ASP A 112 27.45 -16.48 6.37
C ASP A 112 27.13 -15.41 7.43
N PRO A 113 27.44 -15.66 8.73
CA PRO A 113 27.20 -14.71 9.80
C PRO A 113 27.93 -13.37 9.64
N ALA A 114 29.04 -13.33 8.91
CA ALA A 114 29.82 -12.10 8.71
C ALA A 114 29.18 -11.14 7.69
N THR A 115 28.35 -11.65 6.78
CA THR A 115 27.80 -10.87 5.66
C THR A 115 26.28 -10.75 5.67
N LYS A 116 25.57 -11.64 6.40
CA LYS A 116 24.10 -11.68 6.43
C LYS A 116 23.42 -10.34 6.76
N ASP A 117 23.98 -9.53 7.66
CA ASP A 117 23.38 -8.26 8.08
C ASP A 117 23.39 -7.24 6.94
N HIS A 118 24.54 -7.13 6.26
CA HIS A 118 24.70 -6.23 5.12
C HIS A 118 23.82 -6.68 3.95
N LEU A 119 23.69 -7.99 3.74
CA LEU A 119 22.78 -8.55 2.74
C LEU A 119 21.32 -8.19 3.06
N LEU A 120 20.91 -8.27 4.33
CA LEU A 120 19.54 -7.97 4.74
C LEU A 120 19.23 -6.48 4.55
N ALA A 121 20.12 -5.61 5.03
CA ALA A 121 19.98 -4.17 4.86
C ALA A 121 19.90 -3.78 3.37
N LYS A 122 20.72 -4.41 2.52
CA LYS A 122 20.69 -4.21 1.07
C LYS A 122 19.39 -4.72 0.44
N ALA A 123 18.88 -5.86 0.88
CA ALA A 123 17.61 -6.42 0.40
C ALA A 123 16.42 -5.53 0.77
N VAL A 124 16.32 -5.08 2.03
CA VAL A 124 15.28 -4.15 2.48
C VAL A 124 15.35 -2.83 1.70
N THR A 125 16.54 -2.22 1.58
CA THR A 125 16.74 -1.00 0.80
C THR A 125 16.31 -1.16 -0.66
N ARG A 126 16.56 -2.34 -1.26
CA ARG A 126 16.12 -2.65 -2.62
C ARG A 126 14.59 -2.70 -2.73
N ILE A 127 13.91 -3.32 -1.77
CA ILE A 127 12.44 -3.38 -1.74
C ILE A 127 11.84 -1.97 -1.61
N GLU A 128 12.40 -1.15 -0.74
CA GLU A 128 11.97 0.25 -0.56
C GLU A 128 12.19 1.10 -1.81
N ARG A 129 13.34 0.95 -2.48
CA ARG A 129 13.61 1.63 -3.76
C ARG A 129 12.66 1.19 -4.86
N GLN A 130 12.37 -0.11 -4.96
CA GLN A 130 11.42 -0.63 -5.95
C GLN A 130 10.02 -0.05 -5.75
N GLU A 131 9.61 0.19 -4.49
CA GLU A 131 8.35 0.89 -4.18
C GLU A 131 8.39 2.36 -4.66
N MET A 132 9.51 3.06 -4.41
CA MET A 132 9.69 4.45 -4.84
C MET A 132 9.73 4.60 -6.37
N ASP A 133 10.33 3.65 -7.08
CA ASP A 133 10.39 3.67 -8.55
C ASP A 133 9.01 3.58 -9.21
N VAL A 134 8.01 3.01 -8.53
CA VAL A 134 6.63 3.03 -9.01
C VAL A 134 6.08 4.46 -8.97
N TRP A 135 6.35 5.21 -7.91
CA TRP A 135 5.92 6.61 -7.79
C TRP A 135 6.58 7.52 -8.81
N THR A 136 7.88 7.33 -9.08
CA THR A 136 8.58 8.13 -10.10
C THR A 136 8.04 7.86 -11.50
N LYS A 137 7.62 6.62 -11.80
CA LYS A 137 6.96 6.27 -13.08
C LYS A 137 5.56 6.88 -13.21
N ILE A 138 4.78 6.90 -12.13
CA ILE A 138 3.46 7.55 -12.10
C ILE A 138 3.62 9.07 -12.30
N ALA A 139 4.59 9.69 -11.62
CA ALA A 139 4.86 11.12 -11.74
C ALA A 139 5.44 11.54 -13.11
N ARG A 140 6.17 10.65 -13.79
CA ARG A 140 6.84 10.95 -15.07
C ARG A 140 5.96 10.95 -16.31
N LYS A 141 4.66 10.66 -16.22
CA LYS A 141 3.78 10.61 -17.42
C LYS A 141 3.72 12.02 -18.07
N PRO A 142 4.38 12.26 -19.22
CA PRO A 142 4.32 13.56 -19.87
C PRO A 142 2.92 13.76 -20.48
N PRO A 143 2.47 15.01 -20.72
CA PRO A 143 1.22 15.25 -21.44
C PRO A 143 1.27 14.54 -22.79
N GLN A 144 0.29 13.67 -23.04
CA GLN A 144 0.10 13.01 -24.32
C GLN A 144 -0.13 14.10 -25.38
N SER A 145 0.89 14.45 -26.15
CA SER A 145 0.74 15.34 -27.29
C SER A 145 -0.09 14.60 -28.34
N LYS A 146 -1.36 14.98 -28.48
CA LYS A 146 -2.19 14.55 -29.61
C LYS A 146 -1.53 15.08 -30.89
N ARG A 147 -1.11 14.17 -31.77
CA ARG A 147 -0.88 14.46 -33.18
C ARG A 147 -2.21 14.47 -33.91
#